data_AF-A0A2T2RP09-F1
#
_entry.id   AF-A0A2T2RP09-F1
#
_cell.length_a   1.000
_cell.length_b   1.000
_cell.length_c   1.000
_cell.angle_alpha   90.00
_cell.angle_beta   90.00
_cell.angle_gamma   90.00
#
_symmetry.space_group_name_H-M   'P 1'
#
loop_
_entity.id
_entity.type
_entity.pdbx_description
1 polymer ?
#
loop_
_entity_poly.entity_id
_entity_poly.type
_entity_poly.pdbx_seq_one_letter_code
_entity_poly.pdbx_strand_id
1 'polypeptide(L)'
;MNRKLKLALISYASEKGFALPVVIGMGLIMTLIGMTMIMRSQGDQVTAVAQKGTAQSVATAEAGIAQVLSFINSVRIVADKDLKNWQNAYDKSYVDDCSDVPDAKAKKYAKKDWIKINGKKDNNGKKDRFKIEDYDYSSGEGTLKVKAESNFKKTPSITVLEVTIPVKNQSSSVPGLFVKQANLSNNEIDGNVLISGCDLSGSNIDKSNVNGQVSHSPFADFPALPEPPGGVTPEDLGDITNDLTLPDTNDTAAKDSDGRYHYIVDSINMNGGNKTVTITAGEKVTLYLKGNIDLKGNAKIEHESPANANPSNFQIFGSDGDSGVGDDNNDTYGTGTTEVICLSGESTIDAFILAPKAKVAVNGGGNGNGITGTVWSDRWNKGTPNSCGSNAGKVLVTQSASWAGLPVQAPKKIAPVQSWQRGEVSP
;
A
#
# COMPACT_ATOMS: atom_id res chain seq x y z
N MET A 1 -91.19 74.55 8.23
CA MET A 1 -89.85 74.05 8.61
C MET A 1 -90.00 72.57 8.98
N ASN A 2 -89.45 71.67 8.16
CA ASN A 2 -90.05 70.35 7.90
C ASN A 2 -89.62 69.26 8.91
N ARG A 3 -90.60 68.66 9.61
CA ARG A 3 -90.42 67.60 10.65
C ARG A 3 -89.71 66.34 10.14
N LYS A 4 -89.61 66.14 8.82
CA LYS A 4 -88.93 65.00 8.19
C LYS A 4 -87.40 65.05 8.29
N LEU A 5 -86.81 66.24 8.46
CA LEU A 5 -85.34 66.35 8.61
C LEU A 5 -84.85 65.99 10.03
N LYS A 6 -85.71 66.13 11.04
CA LYS A 6 -85.36 65.78 12.43
C LYS A 6 -85.37 64.28 12.72
N LEU A 7 -86.14 63.48 11.98
CA LEU A 7 -86.13 62.02 12.16
C LEU A 7 -84.97 61.31 11.45
N ALA A 8 -84.46 61.86 10.34
CA ALA A 8 -83.32 61.28 9.62
C ALA A 8 -81.99 61.42 10.37
N LEU A 9 -81.88 62.41 11.27
CA LEU A 9 -80.69 62.62 12.11
C LEU A 9 -80.65 61.74 13.37
N ILE A 10 -81.77 61.13 13.77
CA ILE A 10 -81.84 60.26 14.95
C ILE A 10 -81.59 58.78 14.59
N SER A 11 -81.82 58.36 13.33
CA SER A 11 -81.57 56.97 12.91
C SER A 11 -80.10 56.64 12.64
N TYR A 12 -79.19 57.62 12.62
CA TYR A 12 -77.76 57.39 12.39
C TYR A 12 -76.94 57.15 13.67
N ALA A 13 -77.58 57.20 14.84
CA ALA A 13 -76.91 57.12 16.15
C ALA A 13 -77.20 55.81 16.91
N SER A 14 -77.69 54.76 16.26
CA SER A 14 -78.22 53.57 16.96
C SER A 14 -77.66 52.20 16.52
N GLU A 15 -76.43 52.10 16.01
CA GLU A 15 -75.77 50.77 15.85
C GLU A 15 -74.27 50.81 16.21
N LYS A 16 -73.95 51.08 17.49
CA LYS A 16 -72.57 50.95 18.02
C LYS A 16 -72.40 49.87 19.10
N GLY A 17 -73.38 48.99 19.28
CA GLY A 17 -73.35 47.95 20.33
C GLY A 17 -72.59 46.66 19.96
N PHE A 18 -72.51 46.29 18.68
CA PHE A 18 -71.98 44.98 18.25
C PHE A 18 -70.64 45.04 17.48
N ALA A 19 -70.17 46.25 17.14
CA ALA A 19 -68.90 46.43 16.44
C ALA A 19 -67.69 46.05 17.32
N LEU A 20 -67.76 46.34 18.62
CA LEU A 20 -66.64 46.10 19.53
C LEU A 20 -66.36 44.60 19.78
N PRO A 21 -67.37 43.74 20.04
CA PRO A 21 -67.15 42.29 20.11
C PRO A 21 -66.69 41.67 18.78
N VAL A 22 -67.17 42.17 17.63
CA VAL A 22 -66.78 41.66 16.31
C VAL A 22 -65.34 42.02 15.97
N VAL A 23 -64.90 43.24 16.26
CA VAL A 23 -63.51 43.68 16.05
C VAL A 23 -62.56 42.93 16.99
N ILE A 24 -62.95 42.71 18.25
CA ILE A 24 -62.19 41.89 19.19
C ILE A 24 -62.12 40.44 18.70
N GLY A 25 -63.24 39.87 18.24
CA GLY A 25 -63.31 38.51 17.69
C GLY A 25 -62.45 38.31 16.44
N MET A 26 -62.50 39.24 15.48
CA MET A 26 -61.62 39.21 14.30
C MET A 26 -60.15 39.44 14.65
N GLY A 27 -59.85 40.31 15.61
CA GLY A 27 -58.49 40.52 16.11
C GLY A 27 -57.90 39.26 16.76
N LEU A 28 -58.73 38.52 17.49
CA LEU A 28 -58.35 37.25 18.14
C LEU A 28 -58.12 36.13 17.11
N ILE A 29 -58.94 36.08 16.04
CA ILE A 29 -58.76 35.15 14.92
C ILE A 29 -57.47 35.47 14.16
N MET A 30 -57.18 36.75 13.88
CA MET A 30 -55.93 37.14 13.21
C MET A 30 -54.69 36.84 14.05
N THR A 31 -54.75 37.00 15.37
CA THR A 31 -53.62 36.63 16.25
C THR A 31 -53.42 35.11 16.31
N LEU A 32 -54.49 34.31 16.29
CA LEU A 32 -54.39 32.85 16.17
C LEU A 32 -53.76 32.41 14.85
N ILE A 33 -54.15 33.02 13.72
CA ILE A 33 -53.56 32.73 12.41
C ILE A 33 -52.07 33.15 12.38
N GLY A 34 -51.74 34.31 12.94
CA GLY A 34 -50.34 34.76 13.06
C GLY A 34 -49.49 33.82 13.93
N MET A 35 -50.02 33.38 15.07
CA MET A 35 -49.32 32.47 15.98
C MET A 35 -49.10 31.09 15.34
N THR A 36 -50.08 30.55 14.61
CA THR A 36 -49.94 29.28 13.88
C THR A 36 -48.95 29.36 12.72
N MET A 37 -48.91 30.46 11.97
CA MET A 37 -47.89 30.68 10.94
C MET A 37 -46.48 30.79 11.51
N ILE A 38 -46.32 31.46 12.66
CA ILE A 38 -45.02 31.55 13.36
C ILE A 38 -44.56 30.18 13.86
N MET A 39 -45.45 29.40 14.48
CA MET A 39 -45.14 28.04 14.94
C MET A 39 -44.70 27.13 13.78
N ARG A 40 -45.40 27.18 12.64
CA ARG A 40 -45.03 26.43 11.44
C ARG A 40 -43.69 26.90 10.87
N SER A 41 -43.45 28.21 10.80
CA SER A 41 -42.20 28.77 10.29
C SER A 41 -40.99 28.38 11.16
N GLN A 42 -41.15 28.28 12.47
CA GLN A 42 -40.10 27.79 13.36
C GLN A 42 -39.83 26.29 13.13
N GLY A 43 -40.88 25.50 12.95
CA GLY A 43 -40.78 24.09 12.57
C GLY A 43 -40.01 23.90 11.26
N ASP A 44 -40.41 24.61 10.21
CA ASP A 44 -39.78 24.55 8.89
C ASP A 44 -38.30 25.00 8.94
N GLN A 45 -38.00 26.04 9.72
CA GLN A 45 -36.63 26.52 9.91
C GLN A 45 -35.76 25.48 10.64
N VAL A 46 -36.28 24.84 11.69
CA VAL A 46 -35.57 23.79 12.42
C VAL A 46 -35.33 22.58 11.52
N THR A 47 -36.32 22.16 10.73
CA THR A 47 -36.18 21.05 9.78
C THR A 47 -35.15 21.38 8.70
N ALA A 48 -35.20 22.57 8.10
CA ALA A 48 -34.24 22.98 7.07
C ALA A 48 -32.79 23.08 7.62
N VAL A 49 -32.62 23.58 8.84
CA VAL A 49 -31.32 23.63 9.52
C VAL A 49 -30.81 22.22 9.83
N ALA A 50 -31.67 21.31 10.29
CA ALA A 50 -31.33 19.92 10.54
C ALA A 50 -30.90 19.20 9.25
N GLN A 51 -31.69 19.31 8.17
CA GLN A 51 -31.37 18.74 6.86
C GLN A 51 -30.03 19.26 6.32
N LYS A 52 -29.79 20.57 6.43
CA LYS A 52 -28.52 21.19 6.02
C LYS A 52 -27.34 20.67 6.84
N GLY A 53 -27.50 20.53 8.16
CA GLY A 53 -26.48 19.95 9.03
C GLY A 53 -26.15 18.51 8.65
N THR A 54 -27.17 17.69 8.38
CA THR A 54 -27.01 16.30 7.94
C THR A 54 -26.29 16.22 6.60
N ALA A 55 -26.68 17.00 5.60
CA ALA A 55 -26.00 17.01 4.30
C ALA A 55 -24.52 17.41 4.44
N GLN A 56 -24.22 18.42 5.26
CA GLN A 56 -22.85 18.87 5.50
C GLN A 56 -22.01 17.81 6.24
N SER A 57 -22.57 17.12 7.23
CA SER A 57 -21.83 16.06 7.95
C SER A 57 -21.60 14.81 7.08
N VAL A 58 -22.52 14.47 6.18
CA VAL A 58 -22.31 13.40 5.17
C VAL A 58 -21.17 13.77 4.23
N ALA A 59 -21.18 14.97 3.65
CA ALA A 59 -20.11 15.43 2.76
C ALA A 59 -18.75 15.47 3.48
N THR A 60 -18.75 15.80 4.77
CA THR A 60 -17.54 15.75 5.61
C THR A 60 -17.06 14.31 5.80
N ALA A 61 -17.96 13.36 6.06
CA ALA A 61 -17.60 11.95 6.20
C ALA A 61 -17.07 11.36 4.88
N GLU A 62 -17.67 11.69 3.74
CA GLU A 62 -17.19 11.31 2.40
C GLU A 62 -15.78 11.84 2.12
N ALA A 63 -15.52 13.11 2.43
CA ALA A 63 -14.19 13.70 2.29
C ALA A 63 -13.17 13.04 3.24
N GLY A 64 -13.60 12.66 4.45
CA GLY A 64 -12.78 11.90 5.40
C GLY A 64 -12.42 10.52 4.85
N ILE A 65 -13.40 9.77 4.34
CA ILE A 65 -13.18 8.47 3.70
C ILE A 65 -12.21 8.60 2.52
N ALA A 66 -12.40 9.59 1.64
CA ALA A 66 -11.49 9.80 0.52
C ALA A 66 -10.04 10.04 0.96
N GLN A 67 -9.82 10.81 2.04
CA GLN A 67 -8.48 11.02 2.61
C GLN A 67 -7.88 9.73 3.20
N VAL A 68 -8.70 8.92 3.87
CA VAL A 68 -8.25 7.63 4.43
C VAL A 68 -7.95 6.62 3.31
N LEU A 69 -8.79 6.53 2.29
CA LEU A 69 -8.53 5.67 1.13
C LEU A 69 -7.27 6.09 0.38
N SER A 70 -7.05 7.40 0.22
CA SER A 70 -5.79 7.91 -0.34
C SER A 70 -4.59 7.52 0.52
N PHE A 71 -4.73 7.56 1.86
CA PHE A 71 -3.69 7.14 2.78
C PHE A 71 -3.40 5.63 2.65
N ILE A 72 -4.42 4.77 2.69
CA ILE A 72 -4.25 3.31 2.53
C ILE A 72 -3.63 2.98 1.18
N ASN A 73 -4.01 3.69 0.11
CA ASN A 73 -3.38 3.52 -1.22
C ASN A 73 -1.91 3.91 -1.24
N SER A 74 -1.53 4.96 -0.50
CA SER A 74 -0.13 5.40 -0.40
C SER A 74 0.71 4.50 0.51
N VAL A 75 0.10 3.97 1.58
CA VAL A 75 0.73 3.12 2.60
C VAL A 75 0.07 1.75 2.54
N ARG A 76 0.34 1.00 1.49
CA ARG A 76 -0.40 -0.25 1.19
C ARG A 76 -0.26 -1.34 2.26
N ILE A 77 0.81 -1.30 3.04
CA ILE A 77 1.06 -2.22 4.16
C ILE A 77 0.04 -2.10 5.29
N VAL A 78 -0.72 -0.99 5.38
CA VAL A 78 -1.82 -0.88 6.36
C VAL A 78 -3.14 -1.46 5.86
N ALA A 79 -3.25 -1.81 4.57
CA ALA A 79 -4.51 -2.25 3.97
C ALA A 79 -5.00 -3.59 4.54
N ASP A 80 -4.10 -4.48 4.95
CA ASP A 80 -4.41 -5.80 5.51
C ASP A 80 -4.25 -5.86 7.04
N LYS A 81 -4.22 -4.71 7.71
CA LYS A 81 -4.05 -4.59 9.15
C LYS A 81 -5.20 -3.81 9.78
N ASP A 82 -5.67 -4.27 10.93
CA ASP A 82 -6.62 -3.52 11.77
C ASP A 82 -6.07 -2.15 12.17
N LEU A 83 -6.96 -1.19 12.44
CA LEU A 83 -6.61 0.19 12.82
C LEU A 83 -5.58 0.27 13.96
N LYS A 84 -5.69 -0.63 14.95
CA LYS A 84 -4.78 -0.71 16.11
C LYS A 84 -3.32 -0.99 15.72
N ASN A 85 -3.13 -1.66 14.59
CA ASN A 85 -1.81 -2.08 14.10
C ASN A 85 -1.19 -1.07 13.13
N TRP A 86 -1.94 -0.06 12.66
CA TRP A 86 -1.44 0.91 11.68
C TRP A 86 -0.21 1.69 12.14
N GLN A 87 -0.03 1.92 13.46
CA GLN A 87 1.13 2.63 14.01
C GLN A 87 2.43 1.82 13.98
N ASN A 88 2.33 0.49 13.96
CA ASN A 88 3.47 -0.43 14.01
C ASN A 88 3.59 -1.24 12.72
N ALA A 89 2.85 -0.87 11.67
CA ALA A 89 2.79 -1.61 10.41
C ALA A 89 4.02 -1.40 9.52
N TYR A 90 4.95 -0.50 9.88
CA TYR A 90 6.12 -0.16 9.10
C TYR A 90 7.30 0.15 10.03
N ASP A 91 8.53 0.01 9.52
CA ASP A 91 9.75 0.36 10.25
C ASP A 91 9.87 1.89 10.42
N LYS A 92 9.96 2.35 11.67
CA LYS A 92 10.04 3.78 12.03
C LYS A 92 11.32 4.44 11.50
N SER A 93 12.42 3.69 11.40
CA SER A 93 13.69 4.20 10.86
C SER A 93 13.56 4.64 9.40
N TYR A 94 12.58 4.10 8.67
CA TYR A 94 12.34 4.36 7.26
C TYR A 94 11.43 5.58 7.01
N VAL A 95 10.68 6.02 8.03
CA VAL A 95 9.65 7.06 7.88
C VAL A 95 10.18 8.47 8.11
N ASP A 96 11.27 8.63 8.86
CA ASP A 96 11.86 9.94 9.12
C ASP A 96 12.43 10.62 7.84
N ASP A 97 12.78 9.83 6.82
CA ASP A 97 13.24 10.31 5.51
C ASP A 97 12.10 10.73 4.57
N CYS A 98 10.85 10.34 4.88
CA CYS A 98 9.67 10.73 4.13
C CYS A 98 9.18 12.08 4.66
N SER A 99 9.47 13.18 3.93
CA SER A 99 9.05 14.54 4.28
C SER A 99 7.52 14.75 4.46
N ASP A 100 6.71 13.71 4.21
CA ASP A 100 5.25 13.68 4.38
C ASP A 100 4.74 12.58 5.33
N VAL A 101 5.48 12.31 6.42
CA VAL A 101 5.04 11.79 7.73
C VAL A 101 3.78 10.88 7.74
N PRO A 102 3.80 9.72 7.06
CA PRO A 102 2.79 8.68 7.25
C PRO A 102 2.58 8.38 8.73
N ASP A 103 3.65 8.47 9.53
CA ASP A 103 3.59 8.21 10.95
C ASP A 103 2.74 9.19 11.76
N ALA A 104 2.77 10.48 11.44
CA ALA A 104 1.91 11.45 12.11
C ALA A 104 0.44 11.29 11.71
N LYS A 105 0.17 10.90 10.45
CA LYS A 105 -1.20 10.62 9.97
C LYS A 105 -1.72 9.29 10.53
N ALA A 106 -0.94 8.21 10.43
CA ALA A 106 -1.22 6.89 10.99
C ALA A 106 -1.43 6.97 12.51
N LYS A 107 -0.59 7.71 13.24
CA LYS A 107 -0.77 7.94 14.68
C LYS A 107 -2.08 8.64 14.98
N LYS A 108 -2.43 9.71 14.26
CA LYS A 108 -3.71 10.42 14.43
C LYS A 108 -4.90 9.50 14.14
N TYR A 109 -4.83 8.72 13.06
CA TYR A 109 -5.86 7.76 12.68
C TYR A 109 -6.04 6.68 13.75
N ALA A 110 -4.96 6.02 14.18
CA ALA A 110 -5.01 4.96 15.17
C ALA A 110 -5.39 5.45 16.58
N LYS A 111 -5.06 6.70 16.94
CA LYS A 111 -5.54 7.35 18.19
C LYS A 111 -7.00 7.79 18.12
N LYS A 112 -7.65 7.64 16.95
CA LYS A 112 -9.01 8.13 16.67
C LYS A 112 -9.14 9.64 16.89
N ASP A 113 -8.07 10.39 16.59
CA ASP A 113 -8.03 11.83 16.73
C ASP A 113 -8.93 12.52 15.71
N TRP A 114 -9.52 13.65 16.11
CA TRP A 114 -10.29 14.50 15.21
C TRP A 114 -9.38 15.25 14.22
N ILE A 115 -9.59 15.00 12.93
CA ILE A 115 -8.86 15.60 11.81
C ILE A 115 -9.75 16.60 11.09
N LYS A 116 -9.22 17.80 10.85
CA LYS A 116 -9.96 18.89 10.20
C LYS A 116 -9.95 18.71 8.69
N ILE A 117 -11.10 18.90 8.05
CA ILE A 117 -11.22 18.93 6.59
C ILE A 117 -10.99 20.37 6.14
N ASN A 118 -10.00 20.56 5.25
CA ASN A 118 -9.48 21.84 4.77
C ASN A 118 -8.81 22.71 5.85
N GLY A 119 -7.48 22.79 5.81
CA GLY A 119 -6.66 23.57 6.75
C GLY A 119 -6.89 25.09 6.73
N LYS A 120 -7.79 25.61 5.89
CA LYS A 120 -8.21 27.02 5.87
C LYS A 120 -9.51 27.17 6.66
N LYS A 121 -9.54 28.13 7.59
CA LYS A 121 -10.81 28.65 8.12
C LYS A 121 -11.66 29.03 6.91
N ASP A 122 -12.88 28.52 6.80
CA ASP A 122 -13.84 29.22 5.95
C ASP A 122 -14.04 30.64 6.55
N ASN A 123 -14.53 31.58 5.75
CA ASN A 123 -14.73 32.96 6.18
C ASN A 123 -15.73 33.11 7.36
N ASN A 124 -16.30 31.99 7.86
CA ASN A 124 -17.33 31.92 8.88
C ASN A 124 -16.91 31.12 10.13
N GLY A 125 -15.66 30.65 10.24
CA GLY A 125 -15.16 29.94 11.42
C GLY A 125 -15.71 28.52 11.61
N LYS A 126 -16.33 27.91 10.59
CA LYS A 126 -16.72 26.50 10.59
C LYS A 126 -15.45 25.66 10.36
N LYS A 127 -15.29 24.60 11.14
CA LYS A 127 -14.23 23.61 10.89
C LYS A 127 -14.88 22.24 10.96
N ASP A 128 -15.21 21.71 9.81
CA ASP A 128 -15.71 20.35 9.74
C ASP A 128 -14.55 19.39 10.02
N ARG A 129 -14.83 18.30 10.71
CA ARG A 129 -13.82 17.36 11.18
C ARG A 129 -14.32 15.92 11.09
N PHE A 130 -13.40 14.99 10.93
CA PHE A 130 -13.67 13.56 10.93
C PHE A 130 -12.68 12.82 11.82
N LYS A 131 -13.04 11.62 12.25
CA LYS A 131 -12.13 10.65 12.85
C LYS A 131 -12.48 9.25 12.37
N ILE A 132 -11.50 8.37 12.38
CA ILE A 132 -11.72 6.94 12.14
C ILE A 132 -12.21 6.34 13.45
N GLU A 133 -13.39 5.74 13.45
CA GLU A 133 -13.88 4.97 14.59
C GLU A 133 -13.30 3.57 14.58
N ASP A 134 -13.22 2.96 13.39
CA ASP A 134 -12.69 1.62 13.24
C ASP A 134 -12.19 1.33 11.82
N TYR A 135 -11.26 0.39 11.72
CA TYR A 135 -10.87 -0.27 10.49
C TYR A 135 -10.55 -1.73 10.83
N ASP A 136 -11.36 -2.64 10.32
CA ASP A 136 -11.24 -4.08 10.55
C ASP A 136 -10.98 -4.77 9.21
N TYR A 137 -9.92 -5.58 9.16
CA TYR A 137 -9.58 -6.34 7.96
C TYR A 137 -9.85 -7.83 8.19
N SER A 138 -10.77 -8.39 7.40
CA SER A 138 -11.11 -9.81 7.43
C SER A 138 -11.18 -10.37 6.02
N SER A 139 -10.48 -11.48 5.77
CA SER A 139 -10.67 -12.34 4.61
C SER A 139 -10.66 -11.64 3.24
N GLY A 140 -9.81 -10.61 3.05
CA GLY A 140 -9.70 -9.88 1.79
C GLY A 140 -10.60 -8.64 1.67
N GLU A 141 -11.30 -8.28 2.74
CA GLU A 141 -12.13 -7.07 2.81
C GLU A 141 -11.78 -6.25 4.06
N GLY A 142 -11.63 -4.93 3.88
CA GLY A 142 -11.45 -3.96 4.95
C GLY A 142 -12.74 -3.17 5.17
N THR A 143 -13.27 -3.15 6.39
CA THR A 143 -14.44 -2.35 6.77
C THR A 143 -13.99 -1.09 7.50
N LEU A 144 -14.15 0.07 6.87
CA LEU A 144 -13.77 1.37 7.41
C LEU A 144 -14.99 2.12 7.97
N LYS A 145 -14.94 2.52 9.24
CA LYS A 145 -15.96 3.37 9.90
C LYS A 145 -15.40 4.76 10.16
N VAL A 146 -16.01 5.79 9.56
CA VAL A 146 -15.64 7.19 9.74
C VAL A 146 -16.78 7.96 10.38
N LYS A 147 -16.48 8.63 11.50
CA LYS A 147 -17.39 9.58 12.15
C LYS A 147 -17.00 11.00 11.76
N ALA A 148 -17.96 11.76 11.26
CA ALA A 148 -17.77 13.16 10.91
C ALA A 148 -18.69 14.08 11.72
N GLU A 149 -18.16 15.25 12.01
CA GLU A 149 -18.84 16.34 12.68
C GLU A 149 -18.76 17.59 11.81
N SER A 150 -19.93 18.11 11.43
CA SER A 150 -20.04 19.43 10.81
C SER A 150 -20.51 20.46 11.84
N ASN A 151 -20.11 21.72 11.63
CA ASN A 151 -20.56 22.85 12.47
C ASN A 151 -20.32 22.68 13.99
N PHE A 152 -19.24 22.00 14.40
CA PHE A 152 -18.96 21.61 15.80
C PHE A 152 -18.96 22.73 16.87
N LYS A 153 -18.93 24.02 16.48
CA LYS A 153 -18.95 25.17 17.41
C LYS A 153 -20.33 25.82 17.61
N LYS A 154 -21.32 25.49 16.78
CA LYS A 154 -22.66 26.09 16.87
C LYS A 154 -23.70 25.04 17.19
N THR A 155 -23.89 24.10 16.27
CA THR A 155 -24.87 23.02 16.34
C THR A 155 -24.24 21.81 15.64
N PRO A 156 -23.51 20.96 16.38
CA PRO A 156 -22.82 19.82 15.77
C PRO A 156 -23.85 18.92 15.10
N SER A 157 -23.60 18.58 13.84
CA SER A 157 -24.29 17.48 13.17
C SER A 157 -23.30 16.34 12.98
N ILE A 158 -23.67 15.17 13.47
CA ILE A 158 -22.83 13.97 13.48
C ILE A 158 -23.37 12.99 12.45
N THR A 159 -22.48 12.44 11.64
CA THR A 159 -22.78 11.32 10.75
C THR A 159 -21.68 10.26 10.90
N VAL A 160 -22.07 8.99 10.91
CA VAL A 160 -21.13 7.86 10.80
C VAL A 160 -21.37 7.20 9.44
N LEU A 161 -20.30 7.01 8.68
CA LEU A 161 -20.31 6.26 7.43
C LEU A 161 -19.44 5.02 7.59
N GLU A 162 -19.92 3.93 7.02
CA GLU A 162 -19.22 2.65 6.95
C GLU A 162 -19.07 2.25 5.48
N VAL A 163 -17.85 1.88 5.10
CA VAL A 163 -17.52 1.47 3.74
C VAL A 163 -16.75 0.15 3.75
N THR A 164 -17.14 -0.76 2.85
CA THR A 164 -16.41 -2.00 2.61
C THR A 164 -15.46 -1.81 1.42
N ILE A 165 -14.19 -2.08 1.67
CA ILE A 165 -13.07 -1.86 0.76
C ILE A 165 -12.44 -3.22 0.46
N PRO A 166 -12.55 -3.76 -0.77
CA PRO A 166 -11.87 -5.01 -1.09
C PRO A 166 -10.37 -4.78 -1.13
N VAL A 167 -9.60 -5.67 -0.49
CA VAL A 167 -8.14 -5.68 -0.51
C VAL A 167 -7.72 -6.84 -1.39
N LYS A 168 -7.18 -6.53 -2.57
CA LYS A 168 -6.74 -7.53 -3.55
C LYS A 168 -5.23 -7.57 -3.63
N ASN A 169 -4.68 -8.71 -4.03
CA ASN A 169 -3.30 -8.77 -4.48
C ASN A 169 -3.14 -7.87 -5.72
N GLN A 170 -2.02 -7.17 -5.81
CA GLN A 170 -1.69 -6.40 -7.01
C GLN A 170 -1.58 -7.37 -8.19
N SER A 171 -2.54 -7.30 -9.11
CA SER A 171 -2.67 -8.22 -10.26
C SER A 171 -1.64 -7.99 -11.38
N SER A 172 -0.64 -7.14 -11.17
CA SER A 172 0.44 -6.97 -12.13
C SER A 172 1.44 -8.11 -11.98
N SER A 173 2.07 -8.51 -13.08
CA SER A 173 3.17 -9.48 -13.09
C SER A 173 4.23 -9.11 -12.04
N VAL A 174 4.89 -10.13 -11.48
CA VAL A 174 5.94 -10.02 -10.45
C VAL A 174 6.99 -9.01 -10.90
N PRO A 175 7.28 -7.90 -10.19
CA PRO A 175 8.25 -6.93 -10.69
C PRO A 175 9.57 -7.61 -11.03
N GLY A 176 10.12 -7.33 -12.21
CA GLY A 176 11.43 -7.85 -12.63
C GLY A 176 12.54 -7.31 -11.73
N LEU A 177 12.41 -6.05 -11.30
CA LEU A 177 13.31 -5.41 -10.36
C LEU A 177 12.52 -4.79 -9.20
N PHE A 178 12.83 -5.16 -7.95
CA PHE A 178 12.30 -4.51 -6.76
C PHE A 178 13.46 -4.04 -5.87
N VAL A 179 13.62 -2.73 -5.70
CA VAL A 179 14.81 -2.14 -5.06
C VAL A 179 14.47 -0.92 -4.22
N LYS A 180 15.28 -0.61 -3.21
CA LYS A 180 15.17 0.67 -2.49
C LYS A 180 15.85 1.80 -3.26
N GLN A 181 17.00 1.51 -3.87
CA GLN A 181 17.74 2.48 -4.67
C GLN A 181 18.33 1.83 -5.92
N ALA A 182 18.33 2.55 -7.03
CA ALA A 182 18.85 2.02 -8.29
C ALA A 182 19.49 3.09 -9.16
N ASN A 183 20.60 2.75 -9.80
CA ASN A 183 21.20 3.56 -10.86
C ASN A 183 21.31 2.71 -12.14
N LEU A 184 20.40 2.87 -13.08
CA LEU A 184 20.45 2.13 -14.33
C LEU A 184 21.59 2.62 -15.24
N SER A 185 22.02 3.87 -15.11
CA SER A 185 23.00 4.48 -16.02
C SER A 185 22.57 4.31 -17.48
N ASN A 186 23.30 3.57 -18.31
CA ASN A 186 22.96 3.25 -19.69
C ASN A 186 22.35 1.84 -19.87
N ASN A 187 22.07 1.14 -18.77
CA ASN A 187 21.54 -0.22 -18.80
C ASN A 187 20.02 -0.22 -18.86
N GLU A 188 19.46 -1.27 -19.45
CA GLU A 188 18.03 -1.45 -19.66
C GLU A 188 17.46 -2.55 -18.75
N ILE A 189 16.17 -2.43 -18.44
CA ILE A 189 15.38 -3.44 -17.72
C ILE A 189 14.18 -3.80 -18.61
N ASP A 190 14.10 -5.06 -19.01
CA ASP A 190 12.94 -5.60 -19.73
C ASP A 190 11.94 -6.17 -18.73
N GLY A 191 11.13 -5.29 -18.15
CA GLY A 191 10.15 -5.64 -17.13
C GLY A 191 9.70 -4.49 -16.25
N ASN A 192 8.79 -4.79 -15.33
CA ASN A 192 8.30 -3.83 -14.34
C ASN A 192 9.34 -3.59 -13.25
N VAL A 193 9.52 -2.32 -12.87
CA VAL A 193 10.41 -1.88 -11.80
C VAL A 193 9.58 -1.33 -10.65
N LEU A 194 9.77 -1.87 -9.45
CA LEU A 194 9.21 -1.34 -8.21
C LEU A 194 10.34 -0.72 -7.40
N ILE A 195 10.16 0.55 -7.02
CA ILE A 195 11.09 1.24 -6.13
C ILE A 195 10.39 1.45 -4.79
N SER A 196 11.01 1.02 -3.69
CA SER A 196 10.61 1.37 -2.33
C SER A 196 11.47 2.46 -1.73
N GLY A 197 10.98 3.07 -0.65
CA GLY A 197 11.68 4.13 0.06
C GLY A 197 11.32 5.53 -0.38
N CYS A 198 11.54 6.45 0.53
CA CYS A 198 11.19 7.85 0.34
C CYS A 198 12.31 8.67 -0.30
N ASP A 199 13.56 8.27 -0.07
CA ASP A 199 14.71 8.92 -0.67
C ASP A 199 15.04 8.34 -2.05
N LEU A 200 14.56 9.04 -3.08
CA LEU A 200 14.94 8.79 -4.47
C LEU A 200 16.15 9.62 -4.92
N SER A 201 16.74 10.47 -4.06
CA SER A 201 17.76 11.46 -4.46
C SER A 201 19.05 10.87 -5.03
N GLY A 202 19.32 9.59 -4.74
CA GLY A 202 20.40 8.85 -5.39
C GLY A 202 19.93 7.67 -6.23
N SER A 203 18.67 7.66 -6.68
CA SER A 203 18.18 6.75 -7.70
C SER A 203 18.20 7.46 -9.05
N ASN A 204 18.82 6.84 -10.06
CA ASN A 204 18.82 7.30 -11.44
C ASN A 204 18.23 6.21 -12.33
N ILE A 205 16.90 6.25 -12.46
CA ILE A 205 16.15 5.36 -13.34
C ILE A 205 15.61 6.22 -14.48
N ASP A 206 16.27 6.14 -15.63
CA ASP A 206 15.71 6.69 -16.85
C ASP A 206 14.57 5.76 -17.32
N LYS A 207 13.36 6.31 -17.45
CA LYS A 207 12.19 5.54 -17.91
C LYS A 207 12.39 5.00 -19.33
N SER A 208 13.21 5.65 -20.16
CA SER A 208 13.54 5.15 -21.50
C SER A 208 14.32 3.84 -21.47
N ASN A 209 15.01 3.55 -20.37
CA ASN A 209 15.73 2.31 -20.16
C ASN A 209 14.85 1.19 -19.57
N VAL A 210 13.53 1.40 -19.40
CA VAL A 210 12.64 0.41 -18.80
C VAL A 210 11.56 0.04 -19.80
N ASN A 211 11.62 -1.18 -20.34
CA ASN A 211 10.56 -1.77 -21.15
C ASN A 211 9.48 -2.37 -20.22
N GLY A 212 8.76 -1.50 -19.52
CA GLY A 212 7.76 -1.89 -18.53
C GLY A 212 7.23 -0.70 -17.73
N GLN A 213 6.58 -0.96 -16.60
CA GLN A 213 6.11 0.07 -15.70
C GLN A 213 7.11 0.31 -14.56
N VAL A 214 7.52 1.57 -14.39
CA VAL A 214 8.19 2.02 -13.17
C VAL A 214 7.14 2.49 -12.18
N SER A 215 7.07 1.83 -11.03
CA SER A 215 6.19 2.16 -9.92
C SER A 215 7.02 2.54 -8.70
N HIS A 216 6.58 3.58 -7.99
CA HIS A 216 7.15 3.98 -6.71
C HIS A 216 6.15 3.69 -5.60
N SER A 217 6.59 2.95 -4.59
CA SER A 217 5.79 2.62 -3.40
C SER A 217 6.67 2.82 -2.17
N PRO A 218 6.65 4.03 -1.56
CA PRO A 218 7.60 4.38 -0.50
C PRO A 218 7.58 3.44 0.71
N PHE A 219 6.44 2.78 0.99
CA PHE A 219 6.25 1.84 2.10
C PHE A 219 6.09 0.39 1.64
N ALA A 220 6.52 0.07 0.42
CA ALA A 220 6.64 -1.33 0.04
C ALA A 220 7.87 -1.92 0.70
N ASP A 221 7.67 -2.91 1.57
CA ASP A 221 8.74 -3.70 2.14
C ASP A 221 8.94 -4.98 1.32
N PHE A 222 10.17 -5.52 1.38
CA PHE A 222 10.40 -6.88 0.91
C PHE A 222 9.56 -7.84 1.75
N PRO A 223 9.06 -8.95 1.16
CA PRO A 223 8.47 -10.00 1.99
C PRO A 223 9.51 -10.54 2.98
N ALA A 224 9.03 -11.16 4.06
CA ALA A 224 9.90 -11.92 4.93
C ALA A 224 10.61 -13.03 4.13
N LEU A 225 11.88 -13.29 4.48
CA LEU A 225 12.64 -14.39 3.93
C LEU A 225 11.94 -15.72 4.29
N PRO A 226 11.67 -16.61 3.32
CA PRO A 226 11.03 -17.89 3.61
C PRO A 226 11.96 -18.80 4.43
N GLU A 227 11.49 -19.34 5.54
CA GLU A 227 12.20 -20.41 6.26
C GLU A 227 12.13 -21.74 5.48
N PRO A 228 13.13 -22.63 5.62
CA PRO A 228 13.02 -23.99 5.11
C PRO A 228 11.75 -24.70 5.61
N PRO A 229 11.03 -25.46 4.75
CA PRO A 229 9.81 -26.14 5.17
C PRO A 229 10.04 -27.09 6.35
N GLY A 230 9.13 -27.09 7.32
CA GLY A 230 9.23 -27.98 8.48
C GLY A 230 9.32 -29.46 8.08
N GLY A 231 10.36 -30.14 8.55
CA GLY A 231 10.64 -31.55 8.22
C GLY A 231 11.55 -31.76 7.01
N VAL A 232 11.97 -30.69 6.32
CA VAL A 232 13.01 -30.71 5.28
C VAL A 232 14.29 -30.13 5.87
N THR A 233 15.36 -30.91 5.88
CA THR A 233 16.70 -30.40 6.19
C THR A 233 17.41 -30.09 4.88
N PRO A 234 17.71 -28.81 4.58
CA PRO A 234 18.45 -28.47 3.36
C PRO A 234 19.83 -29.14 3.33
N GLU A 235 20.26 -29.58 2.16
CA GLU A 235 21.61 -30.10 1.96
C GLU A 235 22.63 -28.96 1.91
N ASP A 236 23.74 -29.07 2.65
CA ASP A 236 24.78 -28.04 2.68
C ASP A 236 25.81 -28.28 1.56
N LEU A 237 25.84 -27.37 0.59
CA LEU A 237 26.75 -27.41 -0.55
C LEU A 237 28.08 -26.69 -0.27
N GLY A 238 28.19 -25.95 0.84
CA GLY A 238 29.34 -25.08 1.11
C GLY A 238 29.55 -24.02 0.02
N ASP A 239 30.81 -23.79 -0.34
CA ASP A 239 31.19 -22.85 -1.40
C ASP A 239 31.09 -23.47 -2.80
N ILE A 240 30.28 -22.87 -3.66
CA ILE A 240 30.19 -23.23 -5.07
C ILE A 240 31.25 -22.47 -5.85
N THR A 241 32.30 -23.19 -6.26
CA THR A 241 33.43 -22.61 -7.01
C THR A 241 33.66 -23.25 -8.38
N ASN A 242 32.96 -24.34 -8.71
CA ASN A 242 33.11 -25.15 -9.92
C ASN A 242 31.76 -25.52 -10.53
N ASP A 243 31.78 -26.28 -11.62
CA ASP A 243 30.57 -26.81 -12.25
C ASP A 243 29.79 -27.67 -11.27
N LEU A 244 28.47 -27.50 -11.27
CA LEU A 244 27.55 -28.20 -10.39
C LEU A 244 26.22 -28.40 -11.11
N THR A 245 25.58 -29.56 -10.94
CA THR A 245 24.22 -29.81 -11.46
C THR A 245 23.30 -30.08 -10.28
N LEU A 246 22.15 -29.41 -10.23
CA LEU A 246 21.20 -29.49 -9.13
C LEU A 246 19.77 -29.76 -9.63
N PRO A 247 19.06 -30.74 -9.05
CA PRO A 247 19.63 -31.86 -8.30
C PRO A 247 20.55 -32.71 -9.20
N ASP A 248 21.54 -33.37 -8.62
CA ASP A 248 22.30 -34.41 -9.33
C ASP A 248 21.59 -35.78 -9.27
N THR A 249 22.09 -36.78 -10.01
CA THR A 249 21.46 -38.12 -10.07
C THR A 249 21.51 -38.92 -8.77
N ASN A 250 22.38 -38.54 -7.84
CA ASN A 250 22.57 -39.18 -6.52
C ASN A 250 22.14 -38.26 -5.38
N ASP A 251 21.44 -37.17 -5.70
CA ASP A 251 21.12 -36.11 -4.76
C ASP A 251 20.26 -36.65 -3.61
N THR A 252 20.71 -36.39 -2.39
CA THR A 252 20.03 -36.82 -1.18
C THR A 252 19.20 -35.71 -0.55
N ALA A 253 19.21 -34.50 -1.13
CA ALA A 253 18.48 -33.36 -0.63
C ALA A 253 16.99 -33.68 -0.54
N ALA A 254 16.43 -33.39 0.64
CA ALA A 254 15.03 -33.63 0.89
C ALA A 254 14.15 -32.75 -0.01
N LYS A 255 13.16 -33.37 -0.64
CA LYS A 255 12.09 -32.66 -1.34
C LYS A 255 11.03 -32.19 -0.35
N ASP A 256 10.53 -30.97 -0.53
CA ASP A 256 9.30 -30.54 0.13
C ASP A 256 8.05 -31.19 -0.49
N SER A 257 6.88 -30.84 0.04
CA SER A 257 5.59 -31.33 -0.46
C SER A 257 5.22 -30.85 -1.87
N ASP A 258 5.90 -29.82 -2.40
CA ASP A 258 5.76 -29.31 -3.77
C ASP A 258 6.80 -29.93 -4.74
N GLY A 259 7.63 -30.86 -4.23
CA GLY A 259 8.68 -31.55 -4.96
C GLY A 259 9.95 -30.73 -5.18
N ARG A 260 10.15 -29.66 -4.41
CA ARG A 260 11.28 -28.73 -4.50
C ARG A 260 12.44 -29.20 -3.63
N TYR A 261 13.65 -29.14 -4.20
CA TYR A 261 14.90 -29.41 -3.49
C TYR A 261 15.40 -28.15 -2.78
N HIS A 262 15.99 -28.36 -1.61
CA HIS A 262 16.44 -27.30 -0.73
C HIS A 262 17.92 -27.46 -0.42
N TYR A 263 18.70 -26.41 -0.67
CA TYR A 263 20.13 -26.40 -0.41
C TYR A 263 20.54 -25.14 0.35
N ILE A 264 21.52 -25.28 1.24
CA ILE A 264 22.22 -24.17 1.87
C ILE A 264 23.57 -23.98 1.15
N VAL A 265 23.91 -22.73 0.88
CA VAL A 265 25.13 -22.35 0.13
C VAL A 265 25.85 -21.26 0.90
N ASP A 266 27.15 -21.45 1.15
CA ASP A 266 27.97 -20.45 1.85
C ASP A 266 28.31 -19.29 0.93
N SER A 267 28.78 -19.56 -0.30
CA SER A 267 28.97 -18.55 -1.33
C SER A 267 28.98 -19.15 -2.73
N ILE A 268 28.77 -18.32 -3.75
CA ILE A 268 28.96 -18.70 -5.16
C ILE A 268 30.05 -17.82 -5.74
N ASN A 269 31.25 -18.38 -5.92
CA ASN A 269 32.40 -17.62 -6.38
C ASN A 269 33.08 -18.30 -7.58
N MET A 270 32.75 -17.82 -8.77
CA MET A 270 33.32 -18.30 -10.02
C MET A 270 34.38 -17.30 -10.49
N ASN A 271 35.63 -17.55 -10.10
CA ASN A 271 36.83 -16.75 -10.38
C ASN A 271 37.23 -16.64 -11.87
N GLY A 272 36.28 -16.66 -12.79
CA GLY A 272 36.48 -16.64 -14.24
C GLY A 272 36.38 -18.02 -14.89
N GLY A 273 36.32 -18.03 -16.23
CA GLY A 273 36.19 -19.25 -17.05
C GLY A 273 34.77 -19.53 -17.54
N ASN A 274 34.53 -20.75 -18.02
CA ASN A 274 33.25 -21.22 -18.54
C ASN A 274 32.60 -22.19 -17.54
N LYS A 275 32.45 -21.76 -16.28
CA LYS A 275 31.88 -22.58 -15.21
C LYS A 275 30.36 -22.48 -15.21
N THR A 276 29.64 -23.54 -14.88
CA THR A 276 28.17 -23.54 -14.93
C THR A 276 27.56 -24.30 -13.76
N VAL A 277 26.65 -23.64 -13.06
CA VAL A 277 25.67 -24.29 -12.20
C VAL A 277 24.42 -24.55 -13.05
N THR A 278 24.11 -25.81 -13.27
CA THR A 278 22.99 -26.26 -14.11
C THR A 278 21.84 -26.72 -13.23
N ILE A 279 20.63 -26.20 -13.47
CA ILE A 279 19.41 -26.72 -12.86
C ILE A 279 18.79 -27.75 -13.79
N THR A 280 18.67 -28.99 -13.30
CA THR A 280 18.13 -30.13 -14.04
C THR A 280 16.73 -29.81 -14.57
N ALA A 281 16.48 -30.14 -15.84
CA ALA A 281 15.27 -29.69 -16.53
C ALA A 281 13.98 -30.16 -15.82
N GLY A 282 13.11 -29.19 -15.48
CA GLY A 282 11.80 -29.45 -14.86
C GLY A 282 11.82 -29.63 -13.34
N GLU A 283 13.00 -29.70 -12.72
CA GLU A 283 13.13 -29.76 -11.26
C GLU A 283 12.98 -28.36 -10.64
N LYS A 284 12.53 -28.33 -9.38
CA LYS A 284 12.41 -27.10 -8.58
C LYS A 284 13.52 -27.08 -7.55
N VAL A 285 14.28 -26.00 -7.50
CA VAL A 285 15.45 -25.87 -6.63
C VAL A 285 15.39 -24.53 -5.90
N THR A 286 15.70 -24.57 -4.60
CA THR A 286 15.85 -23.38 -3.77
C THR A 286 17.21 -23.38 -3.09
N LEU A 287 17.95 -22.27 -3.28
CA LEU A 287 19.21 -22.00 -2.60
C LEU A 287 18.98 -20.98 -1.49
N TYR A 288 19.38 -21.35 -0.28
CA TYR A 288 19.51 -20.48 0.88
C TYR A 288 20.97 -20.02 0.98
N LEU A 289 21.23 -18.80 0.53
CA LEU A 289 22.56 -18.25 0.38
C LEU A 289 22.96 -17.46 1.64
N LYS A 290 24.07 -17.83 2.28
CA LYS A 290 24.62 -17.14 3.45
C LYS A 290 25.59 -16.02 3.08
N GLY A 291 26.27 -16.12 1.93
CA GLY A 291 27.30 -15.19 1.51
C GLY A 291 26.99 -14.54 0.17
N ASN A 292 28.03 -14.25 -0.60
CA ASN A 292 27.93 -13.44 -1.82
C ASN A 292 27.90 -14.31 -3.09
N ILE A 293 27.40 -13.72 -4.17
CA ILE A 293 27.55 -14.25 -5.54
C ILE A 293 28.56 -13.37 -6.28
N ASP A 294 29.62 -13.97 -6.81
CA ASP A 294 30.60 -13.32 -7.70
C ASP A 294 30.84 -14.20 -8.92
N LEU A 295 30.19 -13.85 -10.04
CA LEU A 295 30.33 -14.51 -11.33
C LEU A 295 31.23 -13.70 -12.25
N LYS A 296 32.27 -14.31 -12.81
CA LYS A 296 33.20 -13.66 -13.74
C LYS A 296 33.40 -14.47 -15.01
N GLY A 297 33.84 -13.81 -16.07
CA GLY A 297 34.08 -14.45 -17.36
C GLY A 297 32.78 -14.89 -18.01
N ASN A 298 32.65 -16.16 -18.35
CA ASN A 298 31.45 -16.74 -18.97
C ASN A 298 30.74 -17.71 -18.00
N ALA A 299 30.86 -17.43 -16.70
CA ALA A 299 30.22 -18.19 -15.64
C ALA A 299 28.69 -18.11 -15.72
N LYS A 300 27.99 -19.21 -15.54
CA LYS A 300 26.53 -19.26 -15.67
C LYS A 300 25.84 -19.97 -14.52
N ILE A 301 24.62 -19.53 -14.23
CA ILE A 301 23.64 -20.28 -13.47
C ILE A 301 22.39 -20.36 -14.33
N GLU A 302 22.13 -21.52 -14.94
CA GLU A 302 21.09 -21.69 -15.96
C GLU A 302 20.34 -23.01 -15.83
N HIS A 303 19.14 -23.08 -16.38
CA HIS A 303 18.41 -24.34 -16.54
C HIS A 303 18.99 -25.13 -17.72
N GLU A 304 19.06 -26.47 -17.59
CA GLU A 304 19.58 -27.38 -18.61
C GLU A 304 18.84 -27.28 -19.97
N SER A 305 17.57 -26.87 -19.96
CA SER A 305 16.77 -26.65 -21.17
C SER A 305 15.95 -25.36 -21.10
N PRO A 306 16.21 -24.36 -21.96
CA PRO A 306 15.47 -23.08 -21.98
C PRO A 306 13.96 -23.25 -22.26
N ALA A 307 13.55 -24.33 -22.92
CA ALA A 307 12.15 -24.59 -23.24
C ALA A 307 11.29 -24.91 -22.00
N ASN A 308 11.94 -25.38 -20.93
CA ASN A 308 11.33 -25.67 -19.63
C ASN A 308 11.87 -24.76 -18.52
N ALA A 309 12.63 -23.73 -18.88
CA ALA A 309 13.17 -22.76 -17.94
C ALA A 309 12.03 -21.88 -17.44
N ASN A 310 11.58 -22.16 -16.22
CA ASN A 310 10.71 -21.28 -15.48
C ASN A 310 11.53 -20.72 -14.32
N PRO A 311 11.85 -19.42 -14.30
CA PRO A 311 12.67 -18.86 -13.23
C PRO A 311 11.99 -18.85 -11.86
N SER A 312 10.71 -19.24 -11.78
CA SER A 312 10.06 -19.55 -10.48
C SER A 312 10.41 -20.95 -9.95
N ASN A 313 10.93 -21.85 -10.79
CA ASN A 313 11.41 -23.17 -10.38
C ASN A 313 12.76 -23.08 -9.66
N PHE A 314 13.64 -22.16 -10.09
CA PHE A 314 14.90 -21.89 -9.42
C PHE A 314 14.88 -20.59 -8.60
N GLN A 315 15.05 -20.71 -7.28
CA GLN A 315 14.92 -19.61 -6.34
C GLN A 315 16.20 -19.44 -5.52
N ILE A 316 16.61 -18.19 -5.29
CA ILE A 316 17.74 -17.83 -4.45
C ILE A 316 17.25 -16.87 -3.37
N PHE A 317 17.38 -17.28 -2.11
CA PHE A 317 17.10 -16.46 -0.93
C PHE A 317 18.41 -16.08 -0.25
N GLY A 318 18.77 -14.80 -0.27
CA GLY A 318 19.96 -14.29 0.39
C GLY A 318 19.69 -13.94 1.85
N SER A 319 20.50 -14.48 2.77
CA SER A 319 20.42 -14.17 4.20
C SER A 319 20.60 -12.67 4.44
N ASP A 320 19.79 -12.13 5.35
CA ASP A 320 19.85 -10.75 5.79
C ASP A 320 20.74 -10.52 7.01
N GLY A 321 21.36 -11.59 7.54
CA GLY A 321 22.20 -11.58 8.75
C GLY A 321 21.46 -11.21 10.02
N ASP A 322 20.13 -11.12 9.98
CA ASP A 322 19.32 -10.84 11.15
C ASP A 322 19.05 -12.18 11.85
N SER A 323 19.53 -12.31 13.09
CA SER A 323 18.97 -13.28 14.01
C SER A 323 17.57 -12.76 14.33
N GLY A 324 16.53 -13.45 13.85
CA GLY A 324 15.16 -12.96 13.93
C GLY A 324 14.82 -12.32 15.29
N VAL A 325 13.97 -11.30 15.27
CA VAL A 325 13.50 -10.64 16.51
C VAL A 325 12.74 -11.65 17.37
N GLY A 326 13.45 -12.21 18.34
CA GLY A 326 12.93 -13.08 19.40
C GLY A 326 13.81 -14.29 19.68
N ASP A 327 14.75 -14.14 20.60
CA ASP A 327 15.45 -15.20 21.36
C ASP A 327 15.80 -16.48 20.55
N ASP A 328 16.95 -16.42 19.86
CA ASP A 328 17.99 -17.44 19.75
C ASP A 328 18.89 -17.07 18.56
N ASN A 329 20.20 -17.32 18.62
CA ASN A 329 21.20 -16.97 17.59
C ASN A 329 21.03 -17.77 16.29
N ASN A 330 19.87 -17.71 15.64
CA ASN A 330 19.59 -18.40 14.40
C ASN A 330 19.31 -17.34 13.33
N ASP A 331 20.34 -16.96 12.55
CA ASP A 331 20.07 -16.30 11.28
C ASP A 331 19.25 -17.28 10.41
N THR A 332 18.27 -16.76 9.67
CA THR A 332 17.26 -17.54 8.94
C THR A 332 17.86 -18.71 8.17
N TYR A 333 19.11 -18.57 7.69
CA TYR A 333 19.84 -19.61 6.95
C TYR A 333 21.23 -19.99 7.51
N GLY A 334 21.62 -19.51 8.70
CA GLY A 334 22.90 -19.86 9.34
C GLY A 334 23.62 -18.71 10.04
N THR A 335 24.91 -18.50 9.76
CA THR A 335 25.65 -17.28 10.13
C THR A 335 26.23 -16.68 8.85
N GLY A 336 25.66 -15.58 8.36
CA GLY A 336 26.13 -14.91 7.14
C GLY A 336 25.25 -13.72 6.76
N THR A 337 25.63 -13.01 5.71
CA THR A 337 24.79 -11.99 5.07
C THR A 337 25.12 -11.94 3.60
N THR A 338 24.10 -12.00 2.74
CA THR A 338 24.26 -11.74 1.30
C THR A 338 24.32 -10.23 1.08
N GLU A 339 25.54 -9.70 1.01
CA GLU A 339 25.79 -8.27 0.82
C GLU A 339 25.94 -7.88 -0.65
N VAL A 340 26.45 -8.78 -1.49
CA VAL A 340 26.82 -8.50 -2.88
C VAL A 340 26.43 -9.65 -3.80
N ILE A 341 25.77 -9.29 -4.90
CA ILE A 341 25.57 -10.15 -6.06
C ILE A 341 26.20 -9.44 -7.25
N CYS A 342 27.31 -9.98 -7.74
CA CYS A 342 28.10 -9.41 -8.80
C CYS A 342 28.17 -10.35 -9.99
N LEU A 343 27.78 -9.84 -11.16
CA LEU A 343 28.00 -10.50 -12.44
C LEU A 343 28.99 -9.66 -13.24
N SER A 344 29.98 -10.29 -13.85
CA SER A 344 30.91 -9.63 -14.77
C SER A 344 31.24 -10.50 -15.98
N GLY A 345 31.64 -9.86 -17.08
CA GLY A 345 31.92 -10.54 -18.35
C GLY A 345 30.64 -10.87 -19.15
N GLU A 346 30.47 -12.13 -19.53
CA GLU A 346 29.27 -12.70 -20.18
C GLU A 346 28.44 -13.55 -19.21
N SER A 347 28.65 -13.37 -17.90
CA SER A 347 27.95 -14.18 -16.90
C SER A 347 26.45 -13.93 -16.86
N THR A 348 25.71 -15.00 -16.57
CA THR A 348 24.25 -14.96 -16.51
C THR A 348 23.68 -15.75 -15.33
N ILE A 349 22.55 -15.30 -14.81
CA ILE A 349 21.75 -16.02 -13.81
C ILE A 349 20.30 -16.11 -14.32
N ASP A 350 19.70 -17.29 -14.24
CA ASP A 350 18.29 -17.51 -14.58
C ASP A 350 17.48 -17.95 -13.36
N ALA A 351 17.02 -16.99 -12.54
CA ALA A 351 16.44 -17.26 -11.22
C ALA A 351 15.45 -16.19 -10.74
N PHE A 352 14.60 -16.58 -9.77
CA PHE A 352 14.01 -15.63 -8.83
C PHE A 352 14.98 -15.38 -7.67
N ILE A 353 15.32 -14.12 -7.41
CA ILE A 353 16.27 -13.72 -6.37
C ILE A 353 15.58 -12.77 -5.39
N LEU A 354 15.58 -13.14 -4.12
CA LEU A 354 15.19 -12.28 -3.00
C LEU A 354 16.36 -12.19 -2.02
N ALA A 355 17.02 -11.03 -2.00
CA ALA A 355 18.15 -10.77 -1.13
C ALA A 355 18.05 -9.33 -0.56
N PRO A 356 17.23 -9.11 0.48
CA PRO A 356 16.84 -7.78 0.97
C PRO A 356 17.99 -6.83 1.34
N LYS A 357 19.18 -7.36 1.67
CA LYS A 357 20.39 -6.60 2.03
C LYS A 357 21.41 -6.48 0.89
N ALA A 358 21.21 -7.21 -0.21
CA ALA A 358 22.19 -7.32 -1.26
C ALA A 358 22.28 -6.06 -2.12
N LYS A 359 23.50 -5.76 -2.56
CA LYS A 359 23.80 -4.79 -3.60
C LYS A 359 24.10 -5.57 -4.87
N VAL A 360 23.26 -5.38 -5.87
CA VAL A 360 23.32 -6.13 -7.13
C VAL A 360 23.91 -5.27 -8.22
N ALA A 361 24.82 -5.82 -9.02
CA ALA A 361 25.31 -5.15 -10.22
C ALA A 361 25.80 -6.15 -11.27
N VAL A 362 25.75 -5.71 -12.53
CA VAL A 362 26.18 -6.46 -13.70
C VAL A 362 27.17 -5.62 -14.52
N ASN A 363 28.43 -6.01 -14.47
CA ASN A 363 29.59 -5.37 -15.09
C ASN A 363 30.09 -6.20 -16.29
N GLY A 364 29.35 -6.21 -17.40
CA GLY A 364 29.63 -7.08 -18.55
C GLY A 364 29.65 -6.37 -19.90
N GLY A 365 30.74 -6.48 -20.65
CA GLY A 365 30.86 -5.95 -22.01
C GLY A 365 30.44 -6.92 -23.13
N GLY A 366 30.37 -8.23 -22.84
CA GLY A 366 30.09 -9.28 -23.83
C GLY A 366 28.59 -9.60 -23.98
N ASN A 367 28.23 -10.70 -24.66
CA ASN A 367 26.85 -10.99 -25.09
C ASN A 367 25.90 -11.53 -24.00
N GLY A 368 26.35 -11.65 -22.75
CA GLY A 368 25.50 -12.11 -21.63
C GLY A 368 24.39 -11.10 -21.27
N ASN A 369 23.19 -11.60 -20.98
CA ASN A 369 21.99 -10.80 -20.65
C ASN A 369 21.84 -10.49 -19.14
N GLY A 370 22.90 -10.66 -18.35
CA GLY A 370 22.83 -10.47 -16.90
C GLY A 370 21.86 -11.45 -16.24
N ILE A 371 20.74 -10.95 -15.71
CA ILE A 371 19.79 -11.76 -14.95
C ILE A 371 18.49 -11.95 -15.74
N THR A 372 18.10 -13.20 -15.97
CA THR A 372 16.77 -13.57 -16.46
C THR A 372 15.94 -14.04 -15.26
N GLY A 373 14.73 -13.50 -15.08
CA GLY A 373 13.91 -13.73 -13.90
C GLY A 373 13.56 -12.45 -13.15
N THR A 374 13.68 -12.48 -11.83
CA THR A 374 13.26 -11.39 -10.95
C THR A 374 14.30 -11.16 -9.87
N VAL A 375 14.63 -9.91 -9.58
CA VAL A 375 15.65 -9.54 -8.59
C VAL A 375 15.11 -8.53 -7.59
N TRP A 376 15.03 -8.94 -6.34
CA TRP A 376 14.59 -8.09 -5.23
C TRP A 376 15.77 -7.87 -4.27
N SER A 377 16.26 -6.64 -4.19
CA SER A 377 17.51 -6.33 -3.47
C SER A 377 17.56 -4.91 -2.88
N ASP A 378 18.42 -4.65 -1.90
CA ASP A 378 18.54 -3.31 -1.30
C ASP A 378 18.86 -2.26 -2.37
N ARG A 379 19.88 -2.55 -3.19
CA ARG A 379 20.40 -1.62 -4.20
C ARG A 379 20.70 -2.29 -5.52
N TRP A 380 20.51 -1.53 -6.59
CA TRP A 380 20.97 -1.86 -7.93
C TRP A 380 22.02 -0.85 -8.39
N ASN A 381 23.21 -1.36 -8.74
CA ASN A 381 24.33 -0.57 -9.27
C ASN A 381 24.64 0.70 -8.45
N LYS A 382 24.53 0.58 -7.13
CA LYS A 382 24.77 1.69 -6.19
C LYS A 382 25.44 1.19 -4.93
N GLY A 383 26.58 1.79 -4.59
CA GLY A 383 27.37 1.41 -3.41
C GLY A 383 27.95 0.00 -3.51
N THR A 384 27.98 -0.58 -4.71
CA THR A 384 28.66 -1.83 -5.01
C THR A 384 30.17 -1.63 -4.96
N PRO A 385 30.97 -2.68 -4.68
CA PRO A 385 32.42 -2.60 -4.80
C PRO A 385 32.83 -2.10 -6.18
N ASN A 386 33.94 -1.36 -6.29
CA ASN A 386 34.40 -0.79 -7.56
C ASN A 386 34.62 -1.85 -8.66
N SER A 387 34.84 -3.11 -8.29
CA SER A 387 34.95 -4.26 -9.21
C SER A 387 33.61 -4.68 -9.84
N CYS A 388 32.49 -4.14 -9.35
CA CYS A 388 31.13 -4.51 -9.70
C CYS A 388 30.26 -3.30 -10.11
N GLY A 389 30.81 -2.35 -10.87
CA GLY A 389 30.04 -1.23 -11.42
C GLY A 389 29.33 -1.64 -12.71
N SER A 390 28.02 -1.38 -12.84
CA SER A 390 27.26 -1.73 -14.05
C SER A 390 27.38 -0.65 -15.12
N ASN A 391 28.19 -0.91 -16.15
CA ASN A 391 28.43 -0.04 -17.31
C ASN A 391 28.22 -0.77 -18.65
N ALA A 392 27.42 -1.84 -18.65
CA ALA A 392 27.24 -2.74 -19.79
C ALA A 392 26.53 -2.09 -20.99
N GLY A 393 25.58 -1.19 -20.75
CA GLY A 393 24.78 -0.55 -21.80
C GLY A 393 23.79 -1.48 -22.50
N LYS A 394 23.20 -2.44 -21.76
CA LYS A 394 22.36 -3.52 -22.30
C LYS A 394 21.20 -3.85 -21.35
N VAL A 395 20.29 -4.72 -21.78
CA VAL A 395 19.26 -5.31 -20.91
C VAL A 395 19.94 -6.20 -19.86
N LEU A 396 19.75 -5.86 -18.58
CA LEU A 396 20.37 -6.56 -17.45
C LEU A 396 19.40 -7.39 -16.62
N VAL A 397 18.10 -7.11 -16.75
CA VAL A 397 17.03 -7.88 -16.11
C VAL A 397 15.94 -8.12 -17.14
N THR A 398 15.58 -9.39 -17.36
CA THR A 398 14.44 -9.79 -18.20
C THR A 398 13.40 -10.48 -17.34
N GLN A 399 12.25 -9.85 -17.15
CA GLN A 399 11.19 -10.34 -16.27
C GLN A 399 10.48 -11.56 -16.85
N SER A 400 10.56 -12.68 -16.15
CA SER A 400 9.92 -13.95 -16.57
C SER A 400 9.21 -14.71 -15.44
N ALA A 401 9.23 -14.20 -14.20
CA ALA A 401 8.58 -14.85 -13.05
C ALA A 401 7.08 -14.55 -12.94
N SER A 402 6.33 -15.47 -12.31
CA SER A 402 4.90 -15.33 -12.04
C SER A 402 4.57 -15.57 -10.56
N TRP A 403 3.54 -14.89 -10.03
CA TRP A 403 3.17 -14.98 -8.61
C TRP A 403 2.75 -16.40 -8.19
N ALA A 404 2.25 -17.21 -9.11
CA ALA A 404 1.74 -18.55 -8.83
C ALA A 404 2.84 -19.54 -8.41
N GLY A 405 4.12 -19.26 -8.71
CA GLY A 405 5.25 -20.14 -8.40
C GLY A 405 6.18 -19.63 -7.31
N LEU A 406 5.84 -18.53 -6.63
CA LEU A 406 6.69 -17.90 -5.62
C LEU A 406 6.14 -18.13 -4.20
N PRO A 407 7.01 -18.42 -3.21
CA PRO A 407 6.59 -18.58 -1.81
C PRO A 407 6.30 -17.24 -1.12
N VAL A 408 6.28 -16.13 -1.87
CA VAL A 408 6.08 -14.77 -1.36
C VAL A 408 4.78 -14.19 -1.91
N GLN A 409 4.06 -13.45 -1.07
CA GLN A 409 2.78 -12.86 -1.46
C GLN A 409 2.97 -11.56 -2.25
N ALA A 410 2.11 -11.35 -3.24
CA ALA A 410 2.03 -10.09 -3.95
C ALA A 410 1.65 -8.94 -3.00
N PRO A 411 2.22 -7.73 -3.17
CA PRO A 411 1.79 -6.55 -2.45
C PRO A 411 0.27 -6.34 -2.58
N LYS A 412 -0.39 -6.01 -1.46
CA LYS A 412 -1.83 -5.75 -1.45
C LYS A 412 -2.14 -4.37 -2.03
N LYS A 413 -3.34 -4.23 -2.60
CA LYS A 413 -3.91 -2.97 -3.09
C LYS A 413 -5.40 -2.95 -2.80
N ILE A 414 -5.92 -1.79 -2.40
CA ILE A 414 -7.36 -1.62 -2.27
C ILE A 414 -8.03 -1.45 -3.65
N ALA A 415 -9.16 -2.11 -3.82
CA ALA A 415 -10.04 -2.00 -4.98
C ALA A 415 -11.08 -0.88 -4.76
N PRO A 416 -11.86 -0.50 -5.80
CA PRO A 416 -12.98 0.41 -5.62
C PRO A 416 -13.92 -0.07 -4.51
N VAL A 417 -14.42 0.88 -3.72
CA VAL A 417 -15.36 0.63 -2.62
C VAL A 417 -16.59 -0.11 -3.15
N GLN A 418 -16.98 -1.19 -2.47
CA GLN A 418 -18.10 -2.04 -2.90
C GLN A 418 -19.43 -1.64 -2.25
N SER A 419 -19.40 -1.15 -1.01
CA SER A 419 -20.59 -0.79 -0.27
C SER A 419 -20.39 0.54 0.44
N TRP A 420 -21.49 1.27 0.60
CA TRP A 420 -21.52 2.55 1.29
C TRP A 420 -22.79 2.63 2.12
N GLN A 421 -22.67 2.63 3.45
CA GLN A 421 -23.81 2.66 4.34
C GLN A 421 -23.66 3.67 5.48
N ARG A 422 -24.79 4.17 5.97
CA ARG A 422 -24.81 5.04 7.13
C ARG A 422 -24.87 4.17 8.39
N GLY A 423 -23.90 4.36 9.28
CA GLY A 423 -23.86 3.70 10.57
C GLY A 423 -24.72 4.40 11.61
N GLU A 424 -25.11 3.66 12.65
CA GLU A 424 -25.77 4.23 13.81
C GLU A 424 -24.81 5.14 14.59
N VAL A 425 -25.32 6.27 15.07
CA VAL A 425 -24.57 7.17 15.93
C VAL A 425 -24.81 6.71 17.37
N SER A 426 -23.86 6.01 17.97
CA SER A 426 -23.92 5.74 19.41
C SER A 426 -23.86 7.07 20.17
N PRO A 427 -24.79 7.31 21.12
CA PRO A 427 -24.91 8.56 21.87
C PRO A 427 -23.69 8.88 22.74
#